data_AF-A0AAD5C234-F1
#
_entry.id   AF-A0AAD5C234-F1
#
_cell.length_a   1.000
_cell.length_b   1.000
_cell.length_c   1.000
_cell.angle_alpha   90.00
_cell.angle_beta   90.00
_cell.angle_gamma   90.00
#
_symmetry.space_group_name_H-M   'P 1'
#
loop_
_entity.id
_entity.type
_entity.pdbx_description
1 polymer ?
#
loop_
_entity_poly.entity_id
_entity_poly.type
_entity_poly.pdbx_seq_one_letter_code
_entity_poly.pdbx_strand_id
1 'polypeptide(L)'
;MKASLKAKYDADKATAASAVTLAFNAGDVKLRASMTDATVVNGPSLNGLALAVDKPGSFSIDYNVPKKDFRFMFMNTIKVSDKPLNLMYSHSLGDQKTMLDGTLVIDSDNKVSVHHVLGSGNCKLKYTYVHGGLTTFEPSYDLAKDSWDFAVSRKVYADHVLRAAYQTSSQNLAVDWLTKSKLIGSYKVSAHFNLEGGIKVPKVTAESTWDFEM
;
A
#
# COMPACT_ATOMS: atom_id res chain seq x y z
N MET A 1 9.44 -0.44 -24.87
CA MET A 1 8.84 -1.19 -23.73
C MET A 1 9.22 -0.50 -22.43
N LYS A 2 8.37 -0.54 -21.39
CA LYS A 2 8.68 0.07 -20.09
C LYS A 2 8.76 -0.99 -19.01
N ALA A 3 9.80 -0.93 -18.19
CA ALA A 3 10.03 -1.85 -17.08
C ALA A 3 10.31 -1.08 -15.78
N SER A 4 10.03 -1.70 -14.64
CA SER A 4 10.31 -1.12 -13.32
C SER A 4 10.95 -2.15 -12.39
N LEU A 5 12.01 -1.76 -11.70
CA LEU A 5 12.66 -2.52 -10.63
C LEU A 5 12.35 -1.85 -9.29
N LYS A 6 11.75 -2.60 -8.37
CA LYS A 6 11.54 -2.16 -6.98
C LYS A 6 12.33 -3.04 -6.03
N ALA A 7 13.15 -2.41 -5.18
CA ALA A 7 13.84 -3.08 -4.09
C ALA A 7 13.28 -2.59 -2.75
N LYS A 8 13.15 -3.51 -1.79
CA LYS A 8 12.70 -3.24 -0.43
C LYS A 8 13.64 -3.93 0.55
N TYR A 9 14.03 -3.20 1.58
CA TYR A 9 14.79 -3.69 2.71
C TYR A 9 14.07 -3.36 4.00
N ASP A 10 13.96 -4.35 4.87
CA ASP A 10 13.32 -4.24 6.17
C ASP A 10 14.31 -4.58 7.28
N ALA A 11 14.69 -3.57 8.06
CA ALA A 11 15.61 -3.71 9.18
C ALA A 11 14.80 -4.05 10.45
N ASP A 12 14.51 -5.33 10.64
CA ASP A 12 13.92 -5.86 11.86
C ASP A 12 14.99 -6.50 12.76
N LYS A 13 14.84 -6.40 14.09
CA LYS A 13 15.80 -6.92 15.07
C LYS A 13 15.94 -8.44 15.04
N ALA A 14 14.91 -9.15 14.56
CA ALA A 14 14.88 -10.61 14.53
C ALA A 14 15.34 -11.21 13.20
N THR A 15 15.12 -10.51 12.07
CA THR A 15 15.53 -10.98 10.73
C THR A 15 15.43 -9.81 9.76
N ALA A 16 16.56 -9.43 9.15
CA ALA A 16 16.51 -8.51 8.02
C ALA A 16 15.86 -9.23 6.84
N ALA A 17 14.85 -8.58 6.22
CA ALA A 17 14.15 -9.15 5.07
C ALA A 17 14.35 -8.26 3.84
N SER A 18 14.66 -8.87 2.70
CA SER A 18 14.79 -8.17 1.43
C SER A 18 13.83 -8.72 0.39
N ALA A 19 13.28 -7.83 -0.44
CA ALA A 19 12.42 -8.21 -1.55
C ALA A 19 12.76 -7.40 -2.80
N VAL A 20 12.73 -8.07 -3.95
CA VAL A 20 12.92 -7.47 -5.27
C VAL A 20 11.71 -7.76 -6.11
N THR A 21 11.16 -6.74 -6.77
CA THR A 21 10.04 -6.87 -7.72
C THR A 21 10.49 -6.33 -9.07
N LEU A 22 10.35 -7.17 -10.09
CA LEU A 22 10.47 -6.81 -11.50
C LEU A 22 9.07 -6.65 -12.07
N ALA A 23 8.88 -5.64 -12.91
CA ALA A 23 7.66 -5.52 -13.66
C ALA A 23 7.88 -4.98 -15.07
N PHE A 24 7.05 -5.43 -16.00
CA PHE A 24 7.10 -5.03 -17.39
C PHE A 24 5.70 -4.81 -17.94
N ASN A 25 5.56 -3.80 -18.78
CA ASN A 25 4.28 -3.48 -19.43
C ASN A 25 4.19 -4.24 -20.76
N ALA A 26 3.08 -4.97 -20.96
CA ALA A 26 2.72 -5.68 -22.17
C ALA A 26 1.33 -5.21 -22.62
N GLY A 27 1.30 -4.23 -23.52
CA GLY A 27 0.04 -3.59 -23.95
C GLY A 27 -0.60 -2.79 -22.81
N ASP A 28 -1.86 -3.10 -22.49
CA ASP A 28 -2.64 -2.50 -21.40
C ASP A 28 -2.47 -3.21 -20.06
N VAL A 29 -1.66 -4.28 -20.02
CA VAL A 29 -1.39 -5.09 -18.83
C VAL A 29 0.04 -4.91 -18.35
N LYS A 30 0.24 -4.97 -17.03
CA LYS A 30 1.53 -5.01 -16.36
C LYS A 30 1.71 -6.38 -15.74
N LEU A 31 2.84 -7.01 -16.04
CA LEU A 31 3.24 -8.30 -15.49
C LEU A 31 4.30 -8.05 -14.42
N ARG A 32 4.14 -8.68 -13.25
CA ARG A 32 5.06 -8.53 -12.12
C ARG A 32 5.54 -9.89 -11.62
N ALA A 33 6.80 -9.95 -11.24
CA ALA A 33 7.37 -11.04 -10.48
C ALA A 33 8.14 -10.48 -9.30
N SER A 34 7.96 -11.03 -8.11
CA SER A 34 8.70 -10.64 -6.92
C SER A 34 9.30 -11.83 -6.22
N MET A 35 10.49 -11.66 -5.68
CA MET A 35 11.20 -12.65 -4.88
C MET A 35 11.65 -12.03 -3.56
N THR A 36 11.88 -12.87 -2.55
CA THR A 36 12.52 -12.47 -1.29
C THR A 36 13.82 -13.22 -1.11
N ASP A 37 14.62 -12.84 -0.12
CA ASP A 37 15.77 -13.61 0.36
C ASP A 37 15.51 -15.12 0.54
N ALA A 38 14.32 -15.50 1.04
CA ALA A 38 13.89 -16.90 1.18
C ALA A 38 13.96 -17.72 -0.11
N THR A 39 13.97 -17.08 -1.28
CA THR A 39 14.14 -17.74 -2.59
C THR A 39 15.55 -18.32 -2.76
N VAL A 40 16.56 -17.78 -2.04
CA VAL A 40 17.98 -18.08 -2.29
C VAL A 40 18.75 -18.54 -1.03
N VAL A 41 18.35 -18.12 0.18
CA VAL A 41 19.12 -18.33 1.42
C VAL A 41 19.47 -19.80 1.72
N ASN A 42 18.61 -20.75 1.34
CA ASN A 42 18.86 -22.20 1.53
C ASN A 42 19.04 -22.94 0.19
N GLY A 43 19.47 -22.22 -0.86
CA GLY A 43 19.50 -22.71 -2.23
C GLY A 43 18.25 -22.30 -3.04
N PRO A 44 18.27 -22.46 -4.38
CA PRO A 44 17.17 -22.06 -5.24
C PRO A 44 15.87 -22.77 -4.85
N SER A 45 14.88 -21.99 -4.44
CA SER A 45 13.54 -22.50 -4.12
C SER A 45 12.47 -21.54 -4.63
N LEU A 46 11.22 -22.00 -4.65
CA LEU A 46 10.08 -21.12 -4.98
C LEU A 46 9.61 -20.31 -3.76
N ASN A 47 10.21 -20.51 -2.58
CA ASN A 47 9.85 -19.78 -1.36
C ASN A 47 10.09 -18.28 -1.56
N GLY A 48 9.12 -17.45 -1.16
CA GLY A 48 9.17 -16.00 -1.37
C GLY A 48 8.85 -15.52 -2.79
N LEU A 49 8.58 -16.41 -3.75
CA LEU A 49 8.18 -16.04 -5.11
C LEU A 49 6.68 -15.68 -5.17
N ALA A 50 6.36 -14.57 -5.83
CA ALA A 50 4.99 -14.21 -6.20
C ALA A 50 4.94 -13.65 -7.62
N LEU A 51 3.83 -13.91 -8.30
CA LEU A 51 3.56 -13.47 -9.66
C LEU A 51 2.28 -12.64 -9.67
N ALA A 52 2.21 -11.60 -10.49
CA ALA A 52 0.99 -10.82 -10.62
C ALA A 52 0.76 -10.32 -12.04
N VAL A 53 -0.53 -10.14 -12.35
CA VAL A 53 -1.03 -9.55 -13.59
C VAL A 53 -1.97 -8.41 -13.23
N ASP A 54 -1.64 -7.20 -13.66
CA ASP A 54 -2.41 -6.00 -13.35
C ASP A 54 -2.88 -5.33 -14.64
N LYS A 55 -4.16 -5.01 -14.73
CA LYS A 55 -4.67 -4.02 -15.69
C LYS A 55 -5.04 -2.75 -14.92
N PRO A 56 -4.27 -1.67 -15.02
CA PRO A 56 -4.48 -0.46 -14.23
C PRO A 56 -5.93 0.05 -14.31
N GLY A 57 -6.55 0.26 -13.14
CA GLY A 57 -7.93 0.73 -13.04
C GLY A 57 -9.01 -0.32 -13.37
N SER A 58 -8.63 -1.57 -13.66
CA SER A 58 -9.59 -2.65 -13.96
C SER A 58 -9.44 -3.83 -12.99
N PHE A 59 -8.28 -4.48 -12.94
CA PHE A 59 -8.08 -5.65 -12.08
C PHE A 59 -6.62 -5.88 -11.68
N SER A 60 -6.41 -6.63 -10.61
CA SER A 60 -5.15 -7.27 -10.24
C SER A 60 -5.41 -8.72 -9.88
N ILE A 61 -4.55 -9.62 -10.35
CA ILE A 61 -4.52 -11.02 -9.93
C ILE A 61 -3.11 -11.30 -9.43
N ASP A 62 -2.99 -11.58 -8.14
CA ASP A 62 -1.73 -11.90 -7.48
C ASP A 62 -1.73 -13.39 -7.09
N TYR A 63 -0.64 -14.09 -7.39
CA TYR A 63 -0.43 -15.49 -7.07
C TYR A 63 0.80 -15.65 -6.17
N ASN A 64 0.57 -16.16 -4.96
CA ASN A 64 1.62 -16.56 -4.04
C ASN A 64 2.04 -18.00 -4.36
N VAL A 65 3.23 -18.18 -4.95
CA VAL A 65 3.67 -19.48 -5.48
C VAL A 65 3.82 -20.53 -4.37
N PRO A 66 4.47 -20.26 -3.23
CA PRO A 66 4.59 -21.24 -2.14
C PRO A 66 3.24 -21.66 -1.55
N LYS A 67 2.35 -20.69 -1.31
CA LYS A 67 1.06 -20.94 -0.66
C LYS A 67 0.02 -21.50 -1.63
N LYS A 68 0.30 -21.47 -2.94
CA LYS A 68 -0.67 -21.76 -4.00
C LYS A 68 -1.96 -20.94 -3.84
N ASP A 69 -1.79 -19.70 -3.43
CA ASP A 69 -2.90 -18.82 -3.05
C ASP A 69 -3.08 -17.69 -4.06
N PHE A 70 -4.33 -17.40 -4.38
CA PHE A 70 -4.73 -16.35 -5.29
C PHE A 70 -5.42 -15.22 -4.55
N ARG A 71 -5.06 -14.00 -4.93
CA ARG A 71 -5.81 -12.80 -4.59
C ARG A 71 -6.31 -12.14 -5.86
N PHE A 72 -7.61 -11.92 -5.90
CA PHE A 72 -8.28 -11.21 -6.98
C PHE A 72 -8.67 -9.82 -6.49
N MET A 73 -8.46 -8.81 -7.33
CA MET A 73 -8.93 -7.46 -7.08
C MET A 73 -9.62 -6.97 -8.35
N PHE A 74 -10.81 -6.38 -8.23
CA PHE A 74 -11.55 -5.77 -9.32
C PHE A 74 -11.89 -4.33 -8.95
N MET A 75 -11.59 -3.40 -9.85
CA MET A 75 -11.78 -1.97 -9.68
C MET A 75 -12.80 -1.47 -10.67
N ASN A 76 -13.67 -0.58 -10.22
CA ASN A 76 -14.61 0.11 -11.07
C ASN A 76 -14.81 1.54 -10.56
N THR A 77 -15.02 2.49 -11.47
CA THR A 77 -15.37 3.85 -11.12
C THR A 77 -16.72 4.18 -11.75
N ILE A 78 -17.69 4.50 -10.90
CA ILE A 78 -19.00 4.99 -11.33
C ILE A 78 -19.15 6.46 -10.94
N LYS A 79 -20.16 7.15 -11.48
CA LYS A 79 -20.50 8.52 -11.09
C LYS A 79 -21.74 8.51 -10.21
N VAL A 80 -21.69 9.24 -9.11
CA VAL A 80 -22.83 9.53 -8.22
C VAL A 80 -22.93 11.04 -8.13
N SER A 81 -24.03 11.62 -8.63
CA SER A 81 -24.21 13.08 -8.72
C SER A 81 -23.01 13.77 -9.39
N ASP A 82 -22.55 13.22 -10.52
CA ASP A 82 -21.36 13.64 -11.27
C ASP A 82 -20.02 13.55 -10.53
N LYS A 83 -20.02 13.03 -9.29
CA LYS A 83 -18.81 12.79 -8.50
C LYS A 83 -18.30 11.37 -8.71
N PRO A 84 -16.98 11.17 -8.91
CA PRO A 84 -16.41 9.83 -9.02
C PRO A 84 -16.54 9.03 -7.72
N LEU A 85 -17.16 7.87 -7.80
CA LEU A 85 -17.15 6.83 -6.78
C LEU A 85 -16.27 5.68 -7.26
N ASN A 86 -15.10 5.55 -6.66
CA ASN A 86 -14.18 4.45 -6.94
C ASN A 86 -14.51 3.28 -6.03
N LEU A 87 -14.71 2.11 -6.62
CA LEU A 87 -15.05 0.87 -5.96
C LEU A 87 -13.93 -0.13 -6.20
N MET A 88 -13.58 -0.89 -5.17
CA MET A 88 -12.66 -2.00 -5.29
C MET A 88 -13.19 -3.19 -4.50
N TYR A 89 -13.38 -4.30 -5.20
CA TYR A 89 -13.62 -5.60 -4.62
C TYR A 89 -12.29 -6.33 -4.51
N SER A 90 -12.02 -7.01 -3.41
CA SER A 90 -10.92 -7.97 -3.34
C SER A 90 -11.32 -9.26 -2.65
N HIS A 91 -10.79 -10.37 -3.14
CA HIS A 91 -11.00 -11.70 -2.57
C HIS A 91 -9.67 -12.44 -2.51
N SER A 92 -9.30 -12.87 -1.31
CA SER A 92 -8.17 -13.78 -1.08
C SER A 92 -8.70 -15.18 -0.86
N LEU A 93 -8.28 -16.14 -1.69
CA LEU A 93 -8.78 -17.51 -1.65
C LEU A 93 -8.32 -18.24 -0.38
N GLY A 94 -7.04 -18.10 -0.02
CA GLY A 94 -6.42 -18.78 1.12
C GLY A 94 -6.97 -18.31 2.46
N ASP A 95 -7.16 -16.99 2.60
CA ASP A 95 -7.78 -16.40 3.80
C ASP A 95 -9.32 -16.50 3.78
N GLN A 96 -9.91 -16.97 2.67
CA GLN A 96 -11.35 -16.94 2.40
C GLN A 96 -11.98 -15.59 2.73
N LYS A 97 -11.25 -14.51 2.42
CA LYS A 97 -11.56 -13.17 2.89
C LYS A 97 -11.95 -12.27 1.73
N THR A 98 -13.12 -11.67 1.85
CA THR A 98 -13.62 -10.70 0.88
C THR A 98 -13.66 -9.31 1.48
N MET A 99 -13.15 -8.32 0.75
CA MET A 99 -13.16 -6.91 1.14
C MET A 99 -13.83 -6.07 0.05
N LEU A 100 -14.56 -5.06 0.49
CA LEU A 100 -15.14 -4.03 -0.36
C LEU A 100 -14.65 -2.67 0.10
N ASP A 101 -14.05 -1.94 -0.82
CA ASP A 101 -13.56 -0.59 -0.63
C ASP A 101 -14.34 0.37 -1.52
N GLY A 102 -14.66 1.54 -0.97
CA GLY A 102 -15.31 2.63 -1.69
C GLY A 102 -14.61 3.94 -1.40
N THR A 103 -14.46 4.81 -2.40
CA THR A 103 -13.97 6.18 -2.22
C THR A 103 -14.75 7.14 -3.10
N LEU A 104 -15.54 8.00 -2.45
CA LEU A 104 -16.26 9.09 -3.09
C LEU A 104 -15.38 10.34 -3.10
N VAL A 105 -15.14 10.87 -4.30
CA VAL A 105 -14.40 12.13 -4.50
C VAL A 105 -15.39 13.28 -4.54
N ILE A 106 -15.49 14.03 -3.44
CA ILE A 106 -16.46 15.12 -3.30
C ILE A 106 -16.01 16.32 -4.15
N ASP A 107 -14.73 16.70 -4.03
CA ASP A 107 -14.09 17.74 -4.82
C ASP A 107 -12.56 17.51 -4.87
N SER A 108 -11.77 18.53 -5.24
CA SER A 108 -10.31 18.43 -5.31
C SER A 108 -9.64 18.18 -3.97
N ASP A 109 -10.28 18.63 -2.89
CA ASP A 109 -9.70 18.72 -1.57
C ASP A 109 -10.31 17.68 -0.62
N ASN A 110 -11.55 17.26 -0.87
CA ASN A 110 -12.36 16.44 0.04
C ASN A 110 -12.71 15.08 -0.56
N LYS A 111 -12.48 14.01 0.21
CA LYS A 111 -12.86 12.64 -0.13
C LYS A 111 -13.36 11.89 1.10
N VAL A 112 -14.27 10.95 0.87
CA VAL A 112 -14.71 9.98 1.88
C VAL A 112 -14.41 8.58 1.37
N SER A 113 -13.77 7.78 2.21
CA SER A 113 -13.45 6.39 1.92
C SER A 113 -14.06 5.46 2.96
N VAL A 114 -14.50 4.29 2.51
CA VAL A 114 -14.94 3.19 3.35
C VAL A 114 -14.15 1.94 2.99
N HIS A 115 -13.75 1.18 4.00
CA HIS A 115 -13.17 -0.14 3.87
C HIS A 115 -14.01 -1.11 4.69
N HIS A 116 -14.49 -2.19 4.08
CA HIS A 116 -15.31 -3.16 4.78
C HIS A 116 -14.87 -4.59 4.45
N VAL A 117 -14.80 -5.44 5.46
CA VAL A 117 -14.56 -6.88 5.30
C VAL A 117 -15.91 -7.59 5.40
N LEU A 118 -16.37 -8.18 4.28
CA LEU A 118 -17.68 -8.84 4.21
C LEU A 118 -17.75 -10.02 5.18
N GLY A 119 -18.92 -10.19 5.79
CA GLY A 119 -19.15 -11.24 6.79
C GLY A 119 -18.52 -10.95 8.16
N SER A 120 -17.97 -9.76 8.36
CA SER A 120 -17.43 -9.31 9.64
C SER A 120 -18.04 -7.97 10.07
N GLY A 121 -17.89 -7.61 11.34
CA GLY A 121 -18.19 -6.25 11.83
C GLY A 121 -17.12 -5.21 11.47
N ASN A 122 -16.05 -5.60 10.76
CA ASN A 122 -14.95 -4.70 10.44
C ASN A 122 -15.31 -3.77 9.30
N CYS A 123 -15.54 -2.52 9.66
CA CYS A 123 -15.76 -1.41 8.75
C CYS A 123 -14.96 -0.20 9.24
N LYS A 124 -14.22 0.44 8.34
CA LYS A 124 -13.41 1.61 8.63
C LYS A 124 -13.81 2.74 7.70
N LEU A 125 -14.17 3.87 8.31
CA LEU A 125 -14.52 5.10 7.59
C LEU A 125 -13.33 6.06 7.68
N LYS A 126 -13.02 6.73 6.58
CA LYS A 126 -11.94 7.71 6.52
C LYS A 126 -12.42 8.95 5.77
N TYR A 127 -12.15 10.11 6.35
CA TYR A 127 -12.27 11.38 5.65
C TYR A 127 -10.88 11.85 5.24
N THR A 128 -10.75 12.46 4.07
CA THR A 128 -9.50 13.05 3.59
C THR A 128 -9.76 14.50 3.21
N TYR A 129 -8.96 15.40 3.77
CA TYR A 129 -8.99 16.83 3.45
C TYR A 129 -7.61 17.33 3.07
N VAL A 130 -7.49 17.98 1.91
CA VAL A 130 -6.26 18.61 1.43
C VAL A 130 -6.33 20.12 1.69
N HIS A 131 -5.59 20.58 2.68
CA HIS A 131 -5.46 22.00 3.00
C HIS A 131 -4.39 22.67 2.13
N GLY A 132 -4.82 23.64 1.31
CA GLY A 132 -3.94 24.49 0.49
C GLY A 132 -3.12 23.70 -0.54
N GLY A 133 -3.59 22.53 -0.99
CA GLY A 133 -2.88 21.66 -1.94
C GLY A 133 -1.58 21.02 -1.42
N LEU A 134 -1.20 21.30 -0.16
CA LEU A 134 0.10 20.97 0.42
C LEU A 134 0.00 19.96 1.56
N THR A 135 -0.95 20.15 2.48
CA THR A 135 -1.09 19.33 3.68
C THR A 135 -2.37 18.51 3.60
N THR A 136 -2.29 17.21 3.81
CA THR A 136 -3.46 16.31 3.82
C THR A 136 -3.69 15.80 5.22
N PHE A 137 -4.94 15.89 5.68
CA PHE A 137 -5.40 15.33 6.95
C PHE A 137 -6.33 14.16 6.66
N GLU A 138 -6.14 13.07 7.41
CA GLU A 138 -6.89 11.83 7.23
C GLU A 138 -7.31 11.24 8.58
N PRO A 139 -8.35 11.78 9.24
CA PRO A 139 -8.99 11.09 10.35
C PRO A 139 -9.76 9.87 9.83
N SER A 140 -9.71 8.79 10.60
CA SER A 140 -10.47 7.57 10.30
C SER A 140 -10.95 6.89 11.57
N TYR A 141 -12.08 6.22 11.49
CA TYR A 141 -12.68 5.52 12.61
C TYR A 141 -12.89 4.05 12.23
N ASP A 142 -12.35 3.16 13.06
CA ASP A 142 -12.45 1.70 12.93
C ASP A 142 -13.57 1.20 13.85
N LEU A 143 -14.69 0.76 13.26
CA LEU A 143 -15.88 0.31 13.98
C LEU A 143 -15.63 -0.98 14.77
N ALA A 144 -14.73 -1.86 14.30
CA ALA A 144 -14.45 -3.11 15.00
C ALA A 144 -13.61 -2.90 16.26
N LYS A 145 -12.80 -1.83 16.28
CA LYS A 145 -11.92 -1.50 17.40
C LYS A 145 -12.43 -0.38 18.30
N ASP A 146 -13.52 0.26 17.90
CA ASP A 146 -14.05 1.47 18.54
C ASP A 146 -12.94 2.51 18.77
N SER A 147 -12.20 2.84 17.70
CA SER A 147 -11.02 3.69 17.82
C SER A 147 -10.82 4.60 16.63
N TRP A 148 -10.30 5.80 16.90
CA TRP A 148 -9.84 6.74 15.89
C TRP A 148 -8.39 6.48 15.50
N ASP A 149 -8.08 6.58 14.21
CA ASP A 149 -6.71 6.66 13.70
C ASP A 149 -6.56 7.97 12.92
N PHE A 150 -5.36 8.53 12.94
CA PHE A 150 -5.07 9.82 12.32
C PHE A 150 -3.87 9.70 11.40
N ALA A 151 -3.92 10.31 10.22
CA ALA A 151 -2.73 10.56 9.43
C ALA A 151 -2.66 12.01 8.96
N VAL A 152 -1.44 12.52 8.89
CA VAL A 152 -1.12 13.82 8.29
C VAL A 152 0.00 13.61 7.30
N SER A 153 -0.08 14.25 6.15
CA SER A 153 1.03 14.32 5.20
C SER A 153 1.22 15.73 4.67
N ARG A 154 2.44 16.10 4.35
CA ARG A 154 2.79 17.42 3.84
C ARG A 154 3.83 17.32 2.74
N LYS A 155 3.57 18.01 1.64
CA LYS A 155 4.58 18.34 0.63
C LYS A 155 5.52 19.39 1.20
N VAL A 156 6.81 19.08 1.30
CA VAL A 156 7.83 19.97 1.89
C VAL A 156 8.72 20.63 0.85
N TYR A 157 9.07 19.87 -0.20
CA TYR A 157 9.80 20.34 -1.39
C TYR A 157 9.11 19.75 -2.63
N ALA A 158 9.49 20.18 -3.84
CA ALA A 158 8.80 19.83 -5.09
C ALA A 158 8.48 18.32 -5.22
N ASP A 159 9.42 17.48 -4.84
CA ASP A 159 9.36 16.02 -5.03
C ASP A 159 9.24 15.22 -3.73
N HIS A 160 9.10 15.90 -2.58
CA HIS A 160 9.23 15.30 -1.26
C HIS A 160 7.94 15.40 -0.43
N VAL A 161 7.54 14.28 0.17
CA VAL A 161 6.37 14.18 1.06
C VAL A 161 6.80 13.56 2.38
N LEU A 162 6.51 14.26 3.48
CA LEU A 162 6.58 13.72 4.82
C LEU A 162 5.17 13.29 5.25
N ARG A 163 5.04 12.12 5.86
CA ARG A 163 3.77 11.62 6.39
C ARG A 163 3.96 11.03 7.78
N ALA A 164 3.01 11.29 8.67
CA ALA A 164 2.90 10.63 9.95
C ALA A 164 1.50 10.02 10.08
N ALA A 165 1.41 8.81 10.61
CA ALA A 165 0.14 8.13 10.86
C ALA A 165 0.18 7.46 12.24
N TYR A 166 -0.88 7.64 13.02
CA TYR A 166 -1.04 7.06 14.34
C TYR A 166 -2.31 6.23 14.41
N GLN A 167 -2.16 4.96 14.83
CA GLN A 167 -3.27 4.05 15.11
C GLN A 167 -3.49 3.97 16.60
N THR A 168 -4.63 4.43 17.09
CA THR A 168 -4.84 4.59 18.55
C THR A 168 -4.98 3.25 19.25
N SER A 169 -5.78 2.34 18.69
CA SER A 169 -6.05 1.02 19.28
C SER A 169 -4.79 0.16 19.47
N SER A 170 -3.86 0.22 18.52
CA SER A 170 -2.60 -0.54 18.57
C SER A 170 -1.40 0.30 19.00
N GLN A 171 -1.60 1.59 19.30
CA GLN A 171 -0.55 2.55 19.66
C GLN A 171 0.64 2.56 18.68
N ASN A 172 0.36 2.35 17.40
CA ASN A 172 1.39 2.30 16.36
C ASN A 172 1.54 3.66 15.69
N LEU A 173 2.74 4.22 15.74
CA LEU A 173 3.12 5.43 15.01
C LEU A 173 3.99 5.04 13.80
N ALA A 174 3.61 5.50 12.61
CA ALA A 174 4.39 5.37 11.40
C ALA A 174 4.80 6.75 10.89
N VAL A 175 6.07 6.90 10.52
CA VAL A 175 6.62 8.11 9.88
C VAL A 175 7.25 7.71 8.56
N ASP A 176 6.79 8.32 7.47
CA ASP A 176 7.27 8.07 6.12
C ASP A 176 7.93 9.34 5.54
N TRP A 177 9.08 9.18 4.91
CA TRP A 177 9.66 10.13 3.96
C TRP A 177 9.60 9.52 2.56
N LEU A 178 8.93 10.20 1.64
CA LEU A 178 8.78 9.78 0.25
C LEU A 178 9.39 10.83 -0.67
N THR A 179 10.22 10.39 -1.61
CA THR A 179 10.73 11.21 -2.70
C THR A 179 10.40 10.58 -4.04
N LYS A 180 9.95 11.39 -5.00
CA LYS A 180 9.72 10.96 -6.39
C LYS A 180 10.47 11.85 -7.36
N SER A 181 11.57 11.37 -7.92
CA SER A 181 12.34 12.07 -8.95
C SER A 181 12.18 11.37 -10.30
N LYS A 182 12.03 12.15 -11.37
CA LYS A 182 12.07 11.61 -12.75
C LYS A 182 13.47 11.12 -13.16
N LEU A 183 14.53 11.64 -12.54
CA LEU A 183 15.92 11.36 -12.90
C LEU A 183 16.49 10.15 -12.14
N ILE A 184 16.14 10.00 -10.86
CA ILE A 184 16.77 9.04 -9.94
C ILE A 184 15.77 7.95 -9.50
N GLY A 185 14.51 8.04 -9.94
CA GLY A 185 13.42 7.18 -9.51
C GLY A 185 12.79 7.64 -8.20
N SER A 186 12.09 6.74 -7.52
CA SER A 186 11.44 7.04 -6.24
C SER A 186 12.04 6.25 -5.09
N TYR A 187 12.15 6.88 -3.92
CA TYR A 187 12.56 6.19 -2.70
C TYR A 187 11.63 6.54 -1.54
N LYS A 188 11.46 5.58 -0.64
CA LYS A 188 10.66 5.72 0.56
C LYS A 188 11.46 5.19 1.75
N VAL A 189 11.55 5.98 2.80
CA VAL A 189 12.05 5.53 4.11
C VAL A 189 10.89 5.59 5.10
N SER A 190 10.65 4.50 5.82
CA SER A 190 9.54 4.38 6.77
C SER A 190 10.10 3.95 8.13
N ALA A 191 9.66 4.58 9.21
CA ALA A 191 9.95 4.19 10.58
C ALA A 191 8.63 3.88 11.30
N HIS A 192 8.54 2.68 11.89
CA HIS A 192 7.37 2.23 12.62
C HIS A 192 7.71 2.04 14.09
N PHE A 193 6.96 2.72 14.96
CA PHE A 193 7.11 2.68 16.40
C PHE A 193 5.87 2.02 16.99
N ASN A 194 6.07 0.95 17.75
CA ASN A 194 5.05 0.48 18.68
C ASN A 194 5.30 1.20 20.02
N LEU A 195 4.36 2.07 20.41
CA LEU A 195 4.45 2.88 21.64
C LEU A 195 3.86 2.17 22.87
N GLU A 196 3.32 0.96 22.68
CA GLU A 196 2.80 0.13 23.77
C GLU A 196 3.92 -0.22 24.74
N GLY A 197 3.75 0.19 26.00
CA GLY A 197 4.74 0.00 27.06
C GLY A 197 5.98 0.90 26.94
N GLY A 198 5.92 1.98 26.15
CA GLY A 198 7.00 2.98 26.03
C GLY A 198 7.74 2.96 24.69
N ILE A 199 8.76 3.81 24.56
CA ILE A 199 9.52 3.98 23.30
C ILE A 199 10.48 2.80 23.11
N LYS A 200 10.20 1.98 22.08
CA LYS A 200 11.07 0.92 21.60
C LYS A 200 11.83 1.38 20.35
N VAL A 201 12.92 0.67 20.02
CA VAL A 201 13.63 0.89 18.75
C VAL A 201 12.66 0.67 17.58
N PRO A 202 12.51 1.63 16.66
CA PRO A 202 11.59 1.50 15.56
C PRO A 202 12.06 0.46 14.54
N LYS A 203 11.09 -0.14 13.87
CA LYS A 203 11.32 -0.91 12.66
C LYS A 203 11.50 0.04 11.49
N VAL A 204 12.63 -0.07 10.80
CA VAL A 204 12.98 0.83 9.69
C VAL A 204 12.95 0.08 8.37
N THR A 205 12.26 0.65 7.39
CA THR A 205 12.12 0.07 6.05
C THR A 205 12.57 1.08 5.01
N ALA A 206 13.38 0.65 4.05
CA ALA A 206 13.79 1.44 2.90
C ALA A 206 13.30 0.77 1.60
N GLU A 207 12.73 1.56 0.71
CA GLU A 207 12.27 1.11 -0.61
C GLU A 207 12.84 2.04 -1.68
N SER A 208 13.32 1.48 -2.80
CA SER A 208 13.69 2.21 -4.01
C SER A 208 12.96 1.64 -5.21
N THR A 209 12.66 2.47 -6.19
CA THR A 209 12.03 2.07 -7.45
C THR A 209 12.67 2.84 -8.60
N TRP A 210 13.08 2.09 -9.63
CA TRP A 210 13.70 2.60 -10.84
C TRP A 210 12.86 2.19 -12.04
N ASP A 211 12.54 3.15 -12.90
CA ASP A 211 11.81 2.94 -14.14
C ASP A 211 12.80 3.03 -15.32
N PHE A 212 12.68 2.10 -16.26
CA PHE A 212 13.55 1.98 -17.42
C PHE A 212 12.73 2.02 -18.70
N GLU A 213 13.22 2.75 -19.71
CA GLU A 213 12.79 2.61 -21.08
C GLU A 213 13.69 1.58 -21.78
N MET A 214 13.07 0.58 -22.42
CA MET A 214 13.72 -0.51 -23.15
C MET A 214 13.27 -0.54 -24.61
#